data_AF-A0A0Q6EV09-F1
#
_entry.id   AF-A0A0Q6EV09-F1
#
_cell.length_a   1.000
_cell.length_b   1.000
_cell.length_c   1.000
_cell.angle_alpha   90.00
_cell.angle_beta   90.00
_cell.angle_gamma   90.00
#
_symmetry.space_group_name_H-M   'P 1'
#
loop_
_entity.id
_entity.type
_entity.pdbx_description
1 polymer ?
#
loop_
_entity_poly.entity_id
_entity_poly.type
_entity_poly.pdbx_seq_one_letter_code
_entity_poly.pdbx_strand_id
1 'polypeptide(L)'
;MIRRRSIIVGAFAAATLLAAPAALAQNFTWDGTWSGRSANGRTTAITIAKGKVVSWLSNGKPQQIASSSVAPTGVAIRHAEGAAVRLTARDARTATYSWKGNGASSTAILKR
;
A
#
# COMPACT_ATOMS: atom_id res chain seq x y z
N MET A 1 53.97 44.79 -30.25
CA MET A 1 53.14 45.27 -29.13
C MET A 1 52.37 44.09 -28.53
N ILE A 2 52.55 43.83 -27.23
CA ILE A 2 51.79 42.86 -26.42
C ILE A 2 50.49 43.53 -25.93
N ARG A 3 49.36 42.79 -25.83
CA ARG A 3 48.37 42.81 -24.71
C ARG A 3 47.08 42.04 -25.09
N ARG A 4 46.74 40.97 -24.35
CA ARG A 4 45.62 40.85 -23.34
C ARG A 4 44.23 40.79 -24.02
N ARG A 5 43.25 39.93 -23.71
CA ARG A 5 42.72 39.27 -22.49
C ARG A 5 41.53 38.42 -22.99
N SER A 6 41.38 37.12 -22.70
CA SER A 6 40.73 36.53 -21.50
C SER A 6 39.22 36.21 -21.63
N ILE A 7 38.91 34.91 -21.46
CA ILE A 7 37.76 34.27 -20.74
C ILE A 7 36.42 34.23 -21.52
N ILE A 8 35.65 33.12 -21.61
CA ILE A 8 34.83 32.42 -20.60
C ILE A 8 34.51 31.00 -21.16
N VAL A 9 35.04 29.90 -20.58
CA VAL A 9 34.43 29.01 -19.56
C VAL A 9 33.05 28.46 -19.94
N GLY A 10 33.02 27.28 -20.56
CA GLY A 10 31.82 26.46 -20.71
C GLY A 10 31.70 25.48 -19.53
N ALA A 11 30.66 25.64 -18.73
CA ALA A 11 30.36 24.81 -17.57
C ALA A 11 29.95 23.39 -18.00
N PHE A 12 30.70 22.38 -17.56
CA PHE A 12 30.25 20.99 -17.61
C PHE A 12 29.44 20.68 -16.34
N ALA A 13 28.16 20.38 -16.53
CA ALA A 13 27.24 19.94 -15.49
C ALA A 13 27.66 18.56 -14.95
N ALA A 14 27.90 18.44 -13.65
CA ALA A 14 28.21 17.18 -12.99
C ALA A 14 27.01 16.71 -12.14
N ALA A 15 26.44 15.60 -12.61
CA ALA A 15 25.49 14.67 -12.02
C ALA A 15 25.09 14.86 -10.54
N THR A 16 23.82 15.17 -10.31
CA THR A 16 23.13 14.89 -9.04
C THR A 16 22.79 13.40 -8.95
N LEU A 17 23.60 12.64 -8.23
CA LEU A 17 23.24 11.30 -7.75
C LEU A 17 22.07 11.44 -6.75
N LEU A 18 20.84 11.32 -7.26
CA LEU A 18 19.67 11.07 -6.42
C LEU A 18 19.84 9.68 -5.79
N ALA A 19 20.30 9.65 -4.53
CA ALA A 19 20.22 8.46 -3.70
C ALA A 19 18.74 8.06 -3.55
N ALA A 20 18.34 6.98 -4.22
CA ALA A 20 17.04 6.36 -4.01
C ALA A 20 16.98 5.81 -2.57
N PRO A 21 15.93 6.07 -1.77
CA PRO A 21 15.74 5.39 -0.50
C PRO A 21 15.26 3.96 -0.77
N ALA A 22 16.17 3.08 -1.17
CA ALA A 22 15.93 1.64 -1.28
C ALA A 22 16.31 0.96 0.03
N ALA A 23 15.49 1.10 1.08
CA ALA A 23 15.72 0.35 2.32
C ALA A 23 14.46 0.20 3.17
N LEU A 24 13.45 -0.53 2.66
CA LEU A 24 12.62 -1.43 3.46
C LEU A 24 12.11 -2.58 2.55
N ALA A 25 13.04 -3.40 2.07
CA ALA A 25 12.72 -4.72 1.54
C ALA A 25 13.23 -5.79 2.52
N GLN A 26 12.88 -5.67 3.81
CA GLN A 26 12.74 -6.89 4.61
C GLN A 26 11.54 -7.63 4.03
N ASN A 27 11.60 -8.96 3.94
CA ASN A 27 10.65 -9.89 3.30
C ASN A 27 9.21 -9.78 3.86
N PHE A 28 8.58 -8.63 3.73
CA PHE A 28 7.22 -8.38 4.13
C PHE A 28 6.32 -8.97 3.04
N THR A 29 5.72 -10.10 3.38
CA THR A 29 4.67 -10.71 2.58
C THR A 29 3.31 -10.42 3.20
N TRP A 30 2.36 -10.06 2.33
CA TRP A 30 0.96 -9.98 2.69
C TRP A 30 0.30 -11.35 2.83
N ASP A 31 0.95 -12.43 2.44
CA ASP A 31 0.38 -13.78 2.49
C ASP A 31 -0.05 -14.14 3.92
N GLY A 32 -1.23 -14.74 4.04
CA GLY A 32 -1.89 -15.06 5.30
C GLY A 32 -3.29 -14.48 5.39
N THR A 33 -3.93 -14.68 6.56
CA THR A 33 -5.28 -14.18 6.83
C THR A 33 -5.22 -13.01 7.79
N TRP A 34 -5.61 -11.84 7.31
CA TRP A 34 -5.66 -10.60 8.09
C TRP A 34 -7.06 -10.41 8.64
N SER A 35 -7.21 -10.43 9.95
CA SER A 35 -8.52 -10.35 10.60
C SER A 35 -8.57 -9.34 11.74
N GLY A 36 -9.75 -8.77 11.98
CA GLY A 36 -9.94 -7.78 13.02
C GLY A 36 -11.39 -7.34 13.17
N ARG A 37 -11.64 -6.52 14.19
CA ARG A 37 -12.95 -5.97 14.52
C ARG A 37 -12.89 -4.45 14.51
N SER A 38 -13.81 -3.80 13.80
CA SER A 38 -13.97 -2.35 13.81
C SER A 38 -14.75 -1.87 15.04
N ALA A 39 -14.70 -0.57 15.32
CA ALA A 39 -15.35 0.02 16.51
C ALA A 39 -16.87 -0.23 16.56
N ASN A 40 -17.53 -0.37 15.41
CA ASN A 40 -18.95 -0.73 15.30
C ASN A 40 -19.24 -2.23 15.49
N GLY A 41 -18.29 -3.01 16.01
CA GLY A 41 -18.44 -4.45 16.30
C GLY A 41 -18.33 -5.39 15.10
N ARG A 42 -18.28 -4.85 13.87
CA ARG A 42 -18.15 -5.66 12.65
C ARG A 42 -16.78 -6.33 12.57
N THR A 43 -16.75 -7.57 12.13
CA THR A 43 -15.51 -8.32 11.88
C THR A 43 -15.19 -8.35 10.40
N THR A 44 -13.90 -8.36 10.08
CA THR A 44 -13.38 -8.53 8.72
C THR A 44 -12.29 -9.60 8.76
N ALA A 45 -12.22 -10.43 7.72
CA ALA A 45 -11.10 -11.33 7.47
C ALA A 45 -10.77 -11.31 5.98
N ILE A 46 -9.49 -11.15 5.63
CA ILE A 46 -9.01 -11.08 4.26
C ILE A 46 -7.84 -12.05 4.12
N THR A 47 -7.98 -13.03 3.24
CA THR A 47 -6.92 -14.00 2.97
C THR A 47 -6.19 -13.63 1.69
N ILE A 48 -4.87 -13.59 1.78
CA ILE A 48 -3.97 -13.24 0.69
C ILE A 48 -3.04 -14.43 0.47
N ALA A 49 -2.87 -14.81 -0.79
CA ALA A 49 -1.96 -15.87 -1.18
C ALA A 49 -1.32 -15.55 -2.53
N LYS A 50 -0.01 -15.74 -2.63
CA LYS A 50 0.78 -15.57 -3.86
C LYS A 50 0.55 -14.18 -4.48
N GLY A 51 0.50 -13.14 -3.64
CA GLY A 51 0.31 -11.76 -4.07
C GLY A 51 -1.10 -11.44 -4.61
N LYS A 52 -2.12 -12.23 -4.26
CA LYS A 52 -3.52 -11.99 -4.65
C LYS A 52 -4.44 -12.13 -3.45
N VAL A 53 -5.52 -11.34 -3.43
CA VAL A 53 -6.60 -11.53 -2.45
C VAL A 53 -7.46 -12.71 -2.92
N VAL A 54 -7.51 -13.76 -2.12
CA VAL A 54 -8.24 -15.00 -2.46
C VAL A 54 -9.56 -15.13 -1.71
N SER A 55 -9.73 -14.41 -0.61
CA SER A 55 -10.99 -14.39 0.15
C SER A 55 -11.15 -13.08 0.91
N TRP A 56 -12.39 -12.63 1.04
CA TRP A 56 -12.79 -11.54 1.93
C TRP A 56 -14.12 -11.90 2.60
N LEU A 57 -14.12 -11.91 3.93
CA LEU A 57 -15.30 -12.06 4.77
C LEU A 57 -15.59 -10.76 5.51
N SER A 58 -16.86 -10.35 5.55
CA SER A 58 -17.37 -9.32 6.46
C SER A 58 -18.46 -9.93 7.34
N ASN A 59 -18.30 -9.87 8.67
CA ASN A 59 -19.19 -10.52 9.64
C ASN A 59 -19.44 -12.01 9.33
N GLY A 60 -18.39 -12.72 8.90
CA GLY A 60 -18.46 -14.14 8.52
C GLY A 60 -19.11 -14.41 7.16
N LYS A 61 -19.57 -13.38 6.44
CA LYS A 61 -20.18 -13.52 5.10
C LYS A 61 -19.16 -13.23 4.00
N PRO A 62 -19.06 -14.09 2.96
CA PRO A 62 -18.25 -13.80 1.78
C PRO A 62 -18.63 -12.48 1.13
N GLN A 63 -17.64 -11.75 0.64
CA GLN A 63 -17.79 -10.48 -0.07
C GLN A 63 -17.29 -10.65 -1.50
N GLN A 64 -17.98 -10.04 -2.45
CA GLN A 64 -17.59 -10.12 -3.86
C GLN A 64 -16.43 -9.17 -4.15
N ILE A 65 -15.37 -9.72 -4.70
CA ILE A 65 -14.18 -8.95 -5.11
C ILE A 65 -14.28 -8.72 -6.62
N ALA A 66 -14.48 -7.47 -7.04
CA ALA A 66 -14.44 -7.10 -8.45
C ALA A 66 -12.99 -6.99 -8.95
N SER A 67 -12.11 -6.41 -8.12
CA SER A 67 -10.69 -6.33 -8.40
C SER A 67 -9.87 -6.21 -7.12
N SER A 68 -8.60 -6.62 -7.17
CA SER A 68 -7.67 -6.42 -6.07
C SER A 68 -6.25 -6.20 -6.58
N SER A 69 -5.44 -5.48 -5.82
CA SER A 69 -4.01 -5.31 -6.05
C SER A 69 -3.27 -5.46 -4.72
N VAL A 70 -2.18 -6.23 -4.73
CA VAL A 70 -1.30 -6.44 -3.57
C VAL A 70 0.08 -5.89 -3.94
N ALA A 71 0.49 -4.84 -3.24
CA ALA A 71 1.81 -4.24 -3.36
C ALA A 71 2.52 -4.29 -1.99
N PRO A 72 3.86 -4.19 -1.94
CA PRO A 72 4.58 -4.18 -0.67
C PRO A 72 4.05 -3.12 0.32
N THR A 73 3.60 -1.98 -0.19
CA THR A 73 3.10 -0.85 0.60
C THR A 73 1.63 -0.93 1.00
N GLY A 74 0.85 -1.87 0.44
CA GLY A 74 -0.57 -1.96 0.72
C GLY A 74 -1.35 -2.93 -0.16
N VAL A 75 -2.57 -3.22 0.28
CA VAL A 75 -3.55 -4.00 -0.48
C VAL A 75 -4.73 -3.11 -0.80
N ALA A 76 -5.18 -3.12 -2.05
CA ALA A 76 -6.39 -2.45 -2.47
C ALA A 76 -7.40 -3.50 -2.96
N ILE A 77 -8.65 -3.39 -2.54
CA ILE A 77 -9.74 -4.28 -2.97
C ILE A 77 -10.91 -3.39 -3.38
N ARG A 78 -11.55 -3.73 -4.50
CA ARG A 78 -12.79 -3.11 -4.95
C ARG A 78 -13.91 -4.13 -4.86
N HIS A 79 -14.95 -3.80 -4.11
CA HIS A 79 -16.16 -4.59 -4.02
C HIS A 79 -16.97 -4.46 -5.31
N ALA A 80 -17.75 -5.48 -5.66
CA ALA A 80 -18.63 -5.47 -6.84
C ALA A 80 -19.64 -4.30 -6.82
N GLU A 81 -20.13 -3.93 -5.64
CA GLU A 81 -21.07 -2.81 -5.46
C GLU A 81 -20.39 -1.43 -5.36
N GLY A 82 -19.09 -1.34 -5.69
CA GLY A 82 -18.35 -0.07 -5.76
C GLY A 82 -17.68 0.41 -4.47
N ALA A 83 -17.84 -0.32 -3.35
CA ALA A 83 -17.07 -0.04 -2.14
C ALA A 83 -15.57 -0.30 -2.34
N ALA A 84 -14.73 0.48 -1.67
CA ALA A 84 -13.28 0.37 -1.72
C ALA A 84 -12.73 -0.02 -0.34
N VAL A 85 -11.76 -0.93 -0.34
CA VAL A 85 -11.01 -1.34 0.83
C VAL A 85 -9.52 -1.10 0.59
N ARG A 86 -8.83 -0.60 1.62
CA ARG A 86 -7.38 -0.45 1.63
C ARG A 86 -6.80 -1.04 2.90
N LEU A 87 -5.78 -1.87 2.76
CA LEU A 87 -4.91 -2.30 3.85
C LEU A 87 -3.59 -1.56 3.73
N THR A 88 -3.13 -1.01 4.85
CA THR A 88 -1.81 -0.36 4.96
C THR A 88 -1.05 -1.06 6.08
N ALA A 89 0.12 -1.62 5.75
CA ALA A 89 0.96 -2.28 6.75
C ALA A 89 1.36 -1.29 7.85
N ARG A 90 1.33 -1.73 9.10
CA ARG A 90 1.91 -1.00 10.24
C ARG A 90 3.22 -1.64 10.68
N ASP A 91 3.20 -2.96 10.80
CA ASP A 91 4.34 -3.80 11.10
C ASP A 91 4.19 -5.16 10.40
N ALA A 92 5.09 -6.11 10.68
CA ALA A 92 5.09 -7.42 10.03
C ALA A 92 3.84 -8.31 10.32
N ARG A 93 3.03 -7.97 11.33
CA ARG A 93 1.86 -8.76 11.78
C ARG A 93 0.59 -7.92 11.93
N THR A 94 0.64 -6.60 11.80
CA THR A 94 -0.52 -5.72 11.90
C THR A 94 -0.68 -4.78 10.71
N ALA A 95 -1.93 -4.50 10.35
CA ALA A 95 -2.28 -3.61 9.26
C ALA A 95 -3.50 -2.74 9.63
N THR A 96 -3.54 -1.51 9.13
CA THR A 96 -4.76 -0.71 9.14
C THR A 96 -5.65 -1.16 8.00
N TYR A 97 -6.90 -1.48 8.30
CA TYR A 97 -7.97 -1.68 7.32
C TYR A 97 -8.83 -0.42 7.25
N SER A 98 -9.05 0.08 6.05
CA SER A 98 -9.98 1.17 5.77
C SER A 98 -10.99 0.69 4.73
N TRP A 99 -12.27 0.81 5.05
CA TRP A 99 -13.38 0.57 4.13
C TRP A 99 -14.10 1.88 3.84
N LYS A 100 -14.48 2.09 2.59
CA LYS A 100 -15.26 3.23 2.12
C LYS A 100 -16.34 2.73 1.16
N GLY A 101 -17.60 2.83 1.57
CA GLY A 101 -18.76 2.56 0.73
C GLY A 101 -19.49 3.84 0.36
N ASN A 102 -20.73 3.70 -0.11
CA ASN A 102 -21.58 4.83 -0.45
C ASN A 102 -22.01 5.57 0.84
N GLY A 103 -21.38 6.73 1.13
CA GLY A 103 -21.70 7.58 2.28
C GLY A 103 -21.20 7.10 3.65
N ALA A 104 -20.52 5.95 3.72
CA ALA A 104 -20.03 5.39 4.98
C ALA A 104 -18.57 4.95 4.89
N SER A 105 -17.87 5.02 6.02
CA SER A 105 -16.50 4.52 6.15
C SER A 105 -16.29 3.81 7.48
N SER A 106 -15.35 2.86 7.51
CA SER A 106 -14.99 2.14 8.73
C SER A 106 -13.50 1.84 8.73
N THR A 107 -12.89 1.84 9.91
CA THR A 107 -11.48 1.48 10.10
C THR A 107 -11.36 0.36 11.13
N ALA A 108 -10.38 -0.53 10.94
CA ALA A 108 -10.01 -1.55 11.91
C ALA A 108 -8.50 -1.77 11.92
N ILE A 109 -7.99 -2.36 13.00
CA ILE A 109 -6.66 -2.95 13.01
C ILE A 109 -6.82 -4.43 12.74
N LEU A 110 -6.17 -4.91 11.68
CA LEU A 110 -6.10 -6.32 11.37
C LEU A 110 -4.81 -6.92 11.92
N LYS A 111 -4.89 -8.16 12.35
CA LYS A 111 -3.75 -9.00 12.72
C LYS A 111 -3.69 -10.20 11.78
N ARG A 112 -2.48 -10.59 11.42
CA ARG A 112 -2.20 -11.79 10.61
C ARG A 112 -2.15 -13.05 11.47
#